data_AF-A0A2M9H684-F1
#
_entry.id   AF-A0A2M9H684-F1
#
_cell.length_a   1.000
_cell.length_b   1.000
_cell.length_c   1.000
_cell.angle_alpha   90.00
_cell.angle_beta   90.00
_cell.angle_gamma   90.00
#
_symmetry.space_group_name_H-M   'P 1'
#
loop_
_entity.id
_entity.type
_entity.pdbx_description
1 polymer ?
#
loop_
_entity_poly.entity_id
_entity_poly.type
_entity_poly.pdbx_seq_one_letter_code
_entity_poly.pdbx_strand_id
1 'polypeptide(L)'
;MGYQLAWELTRELLRDHTSASYAALAGWAYTPTGAETAMWDRLELEGLLKKRGYRPWKDRRNDTLRAHRLEDPRKRRERLARRQRLKDRYHITE
;
A
#
# COMPACT_ATOMS: atom_id res chain seq x y z
N MET A 1 4.90 28.29 -10.14
CA MET A 1 5.90 27.92 -9.11
C MET A 1 5.46 26.82 -8.14
N GLY A 2 4.17 26.59 -7.87
CA GLY A 2 3.75 25.61 -6.84
C GLY A 2 4.02 24.13 -7.13
N TYR A 3 3.93 23.67 -8.39
CA TYR A 3 4.07 22.25 -8.74
C TYR A 3 5.48 21.68 -8.53
N GLN A 4 6.52 22.50 -8.74
CA GLN A 4 7.91 22.07 -8.64
C GLN A 4 8.30 21.84 -7.17
N LEU A 5 7.90 22.75 -6.29
CA LEU A 5 8.06 22.62 -4.84
C LEU A 5 7.29 21.41 -4.28
N ALA A 6 6.05 21.21 -4.73
CA ALA A 6 5.26 20.04 -4.33
C ALA A 6 5.97 18.72 -4.69
N TRP A 7 6.56 18.65 -5.88
CA TRP A 7 7.31 17.48 -6.32
C TRP A 7 8.58 17.23 -5.49
N GLU A 8 9.33 18.28 -5.17
CA GLU A 8 10.51 18.17 -4.30
C GLU A 8 10.16 17.67 -2.89
N LEU A 9 9.13 18.24 -2.28
CA LEU A 9 8.63 17.80 -0.97
C LEU A 9 8.15 16.33 -1.01
N THR A 10 7.51 15.92 -2.10
CA THR A 10 7.05 14.54 -2.27
C THR A 10 8.25 13.58 -2.35
N ARG A 11 9.36 13.98 -2.99
CA ARG A 11 10.58 13.15 -3.04
C ARG A 11 11.21 12.97 -1.66
N GLU A 12 11.27 14.02 -0.85
CA GLU A 12 11.81 13.92 0.52
C GLU A 12 10.91 13.04 1.40
N LEU A 13 9.58 13.20 1.29
CA LEU A 13 8.59 12.33 1.94
C LEU A 13 8.75 10.86 1.54
N LEU A 14 9.03 10.59 0.27
CA LEU A 14 9.24 9.23 -0.23
C LEU A 14 10.60 8.66 0.17
N ARG A 15 11.56 9.49 0.60
CA ARG A 15 12.87 9.03 1.07
C ARG A 15 12.81 8.52 2.51
N ASP A 16 12.01 9.15 3.36
CA ASP A 16 11.78 8.70 4.72
C ASP A 16 10.63 7.68 4.80
N HIS A 17 11.00 6.41 4.66
CA HIS A 17 10.09 5.27 4.76
C HIS A 17 9.55 5.02 6.18
N THR A 18 9.96 5.82 7.17
CA THR A 18 9.50 5.75 8.56
C THR A 18 8.60 6.93 8.95
N SER A 19 8.30 7.84 8.01
CA SER A 19 7.40 8.95 8.28
C SER A 19 5.92 8.52 8.27
N ALA A 20 5.10 9.17 9.09
CA ALA A 20 3.66 8.92 9.13
C ALA A 20 2.99 9.24 7.77
N SER A 21 3.48 10.28 7.09
CA SER A 21 3.01 10.67 5.76
C SER A 21 3.34 9.62 4.71
N TYR A 22 4.54 9.04 4.74
CA TYR A 22 4.89 7.91 3.88
C TYR A 22 4.01 6.69 4.18
N ALA A 23 3.84 6.34 5.45
CA ALA A 23 3.00 5.22 5.87
C ALA A 23 1.55 5.37 5.38
N ALA A 24 0.98 6.58 5.47
CA ALA A 24 -0.34 6.89 4.94
C ALA A 24 -0.43 6.70 3.42
N LEU A 25 0.56 7.20 2.67
CA LEU A 25 0.62 7.07 1.20
C LEU A 25 0.82 5.62 0.75
N ALA A 26 1.71 4.88 1.41
CA ALA A 26 1.93 3.46 1.16
C ALA A 26 0.74 2.59 1.64
N GLY A 27 -0.19 3.19 2.39
CA GLY A 27 -1.37 2.53 2.93
C GLY A 27 -0.99 1.46 3.94
N TRP A 28 -0.03 1.75 4.81
CA TRP A 28 0.35 0.93 5.95
C TRP A 28 -0.67 1.10 7.08
N ALA A 29 -0.78 0.06 7.89
CA ALA A 29 -1.60 0.05 9.10
C ALA A 29 -1.12 1.07 10.14
N TYR A 30 0.20 1.15 10.28
CA TYR A 30 0.90 1.96 11.25
C TYR A 30 2.30 2.30 10.70
N THR A 31 2.99 3.18 11.42
CA THR A 31 4.34 3.62 11.06
C THR A 31 5.38 2.87 11.90
N PRO A 32 6.21 1.98 11.30
CA PRO A 32 7.21 1.23 12.04
C PRO A 32 8.37 2.12 12.46
N THR A 33 8.98 1.77 13.59
CA THR A 33 10.25 2.39 14.00
C THR A 33 11.42 1.86 13.18
N GLY A 34 12.54 2.59 13.15
CA GLY A 34 13.77 2.13 12.50
C GLY A 34 14.29 0.80 13.08
N ALA A 35 14.17 0.62 14.40
CA ALA A 35 14.57 -0.61 15.08
C ALA A 35 13.71 -1.81 14.66
N GLU A 36 12.38 -1.65 14.58
CA GLU A 36 11.48 -2.69 14.06
C GLU A 36 11.85 -3.07 12.61
N THR A 37 12.09 -2.07 11.76
CA THR A 37 12.44 -2.32 10.35
C THR A 37 13.72 -3.15 10.26
N ALA A 38 14.77 -2.77 11.00
CA ALA A 38 16.03 -3.51 11.04
C ALA A 38 15.87 -4.94 11.61
N MET A 39 15.01 -5.13 12.61
CA MET A 39 14.68 -6.45 13.15
C MET A 39 14.06 -7.34 12.06
N TRP A 40 13.06 -6.84 11.33
CA TRP A 40 12.41 -7.60 10.26
C TRP A 40 13.33 -7.85 9.06
N ASP A 41 14.22 -6.92 8.74
CA ASP A 41 15.24 -7.11 7.70
C ASP A 41 16.23 -8.23 8.08
N ARG A 42 16.64 -8.31 9.36
CA ARG A 42 17.46 -9.42 9.87
C ARG A 42 16.74 -10.76 9.78
N LEU A 43 15.47 -10.82 10.21
CA LEU A 43 14.66 -12.05 10.09
C LEU A 43 14.51 -12.50 8.62
N GLU A 44 14.47 -11.57 7.69
CA GLU A 44 14.45 -11.87 6.24
C GLU A 44 15.78 -12.45 5.77
N LEU A 45 16.89 -11.87 6.18
CA LEU A 45 18.24 -12.35 5.86
C LEU A 45 18.50 -13.75 6.47
N GLU A 46 18.01 -13.98 7.68
CA GLU A 46 18.10 -15.26 8.39
C GLU A 46 17.13 -16.33 7.85
N GLY A 47 16.26 -15.97 6.89
CA GLY A 47 15.30 -16.89 6.29
C GLY A 47 14.17 -17.35 7.24
N LEU A 48 14.02 -16.67 8.39
CA LEU A 48 13.01 -17.00 9.39
C LEU A 48 11.60 -16.51 9.00
N LEU A 49 11.50 -15.68 7.97
CA LEU A 49 10.21 -15.23 7.45
C LEU A 49 9.51 -16.31 6.63
N LYS A 50 8.28 -16.64 7.02
CA LYS A 50 7.37 -17.51 6.26
C LYS A 50 7.14 -17.04 4.81
N LYS A 51 7.26 -15.73 4.58
CA LYS A 51 7.07 -15.11 3.26
C LYS A 51 8.09 -13.99 3.07
N ARG A 52 8.79 -14.01 1.95
CA ARG A 52 9.73 -12.96 1.54
C ARG A 52 9.03 -11.60 1.48
N GLY A 53 9.65 -10.58 2.05
CA GLY A 53 9.11 -9.22 2.14
C GLY A 53 7.86 -9.10 3.02
N TYR A 54 7.53 -10.11 3.84
CA TYR A 54 6.43 -9.97 4.81
C TYR A 54 6.79 -8.89 5.83
N ARG A 55 5.84 -7.98 6.07
CA ARG A 55 5.90 -6.97 7.11
C ARG A 55 4.51 -6.82 7.74
N PRO A 56 4.37 -6.85 9.07
CA PRO A 56 3.06 -6.74 9.74
C PRO A 56 2.28 -5.48 9.33
N TRP A 57 2.94 -4.32 9.26
CA TRP A 57 2.32 -3.05 8.85
C TRP A 57 1.89 -2.99 7.38
N LYS A 58 2.39 -3.91 6.54
CA LYS A 58 1.95 -4.06 5.13
C LYS A 58 0.84 -5.08 4.97
N ASP A 59 0.51 -5.86 6.01
CA ASP A 59 -0.48 -6.91 5.95
C ASP A 59 -1.90 -6.33 6.00
N ARG A 60 -2.48 -6.10 4.82
CA ARG A 60 -3.84 -5.59 4.67
C ARG A 60 -4.92 -6.50 5.23
N ARG A 61 -4.65 -7.80 5.42
CA ARG A 61 -5.69 -8.76 5.83
C ARG A 61 -5.92 -8.73 7.33
N ASN A 62 -4.88 -8.44 8.10
CA ASN A 62 -4.90 -8.46 9.56
C ASN A 62 -4.77 -7.06 10.17
N ASP A 63 -4.91 -6.02 9.35
CA ASP A 63 -4.81 -4.63 9.77
C ASP A 63 -6.08 -4.21 10.51
N THR A 64 -6.01 -4.17 11.84
CA THR A 64 -7.10 -3.77 12.73
C THR A 64 -7.35 -2.26 12.73
N LEU A 65 -6.36 -1.46 12.34
CA LEU A 65 -6.43 0.00 12.30
C LEU A 65 -7.05 0.48 10.99
N ARG A 66 -6.93 -0.29 9.91
CA ARG A 66 -7.73 -0.06 8.71
C ARG A 66 -9.16 -0.45 8.96
N ALA A 67 -10.05 0.52 8.74
CA ALA A 67 -11.42 0.19 8.38
C ALA A 67 -11.40 -0.75 7.17
N HIS A 68 -11.79 -2.00 7.36
CA HIS A 68 -12.19 -2.86 6.26
C HIS A 68 -13.30 -2.12 5.52
N ARG A 69 -12.99 -1.48 4.39
CA ARG A 69 -14.04 -1.05 3.47
C ARG A 69 -14.70 -2.31 2.95
N LEU A 70 -15.74 -2.76 3.64
CA LEU A 70 -16.73 -3.66 3.09
C LEU A 70 -17.33 -2.91 1.91
N GLU A 71 -16.77 -3.13 0.72
CA GLU A 71 -17.37 -2.64 -0.52
C GLU A 71 -18.76 -3.27 -0.59
N ASP A 72 -19.80 -2.43 -0.58
CA ASP A 72 -21.17 -2.88 -0.76
C ASP A 72 -21.22 -3.80 -2.00
N PRO A 73 -21.75 -5.03 -1.88
CA PRO A 73 -21.88 -5.96 -3.00
C PRO A 73 -22.49 -5.32 -4.26
N ARG A 74 -23.38 -4.33 -4.12
CA ARG A 74 -23.96 -3.57 -5.23
C ARG A 74 -22.91 -2.72 -5.95
N LYS A 75 -22.14 -1.93 -5.20
CA LYS A 75 -21.04 -1.10 -5.74
C LYS A 75 -19.95 -1.95 -6.42
N ARG A 76 -19.65 -3.12 -5.84
CA ARG A 76 -18.71 -4.08 -6.45
C ARG A 76 -19.23 -4.58 -7.80
N ARG A 77 -20.51 -4.96 -7.91
CA ARG A 77 -21.12 -5.40 -9.18
C ARG A 77 -21.10 -4.31 -10.24
N GLU A 78 -21.46 -3.08 -9.88
CA GLU A 78 -21.43 -1.93 -10.78
C GLU A 78 -20.01 -1.65 -11.31
N ARG A 79 -19.00 -1.69 -10.43
CA ARG A 79 -17.60 -1.51 -10.80
C ARG A 79 -17.11 -2.58 -11.77
N LEU A 80 -17.45 -3.85 -11.51
CA LEU A 80 -17.08 -4.97 -12.39
C LEU A 80 -17.76 -4.86 -13.76
N ALA A 81 -19.06 -4.53 -13.80
CA ALA A 81 -19.77 -4.30 -15.04
C ALA A 81 -19.17 -3.14 -15.85
N ARG A 82 -18.79 -2.04 -15.18
CA ARG A 82 -18.11 -0.90 -15.81
C ARG A 82 -16.73 -1.30 -16.36
N ARG A 83 -15.96 -2.09 -15.60
CA ARG A 83 -14.66 -2.61 -16.05
C ARG A 83 -14.82 -3.48 -17.28
N GLN A 84 -15.83 -4.35 -17.34
CA GLN A 84 -16.09 -5.19 -18.51
C GLN A 84 -16.43 -4.35 -19.73
N ARG A 85 -17.36 -3.38 -19.61
CA ARG A 85 -17.70 -2.46 -20.71
C ARG A 85 -16.49 -1.70 -21.25
N LEU A 86 -15.56 -1.32 -20.38
CA LEU A 86 -14.32 -0.66 -20.80
C LEU A 86 -13.38 -1.62 -21.52
N LYS A 87 -13.23 -2.85 -21.03
CA LYS A 87 -12.44 -3.88 -21.74
C LYS A 87 -13.00 -4.15 -23.13
N ASP A 88 -14.32 -4.31 -23.25
CA ASP A 88 -14.99 -4.58 -24.52
C ASP A 88 -14.81 -3.40 -25.48
N ARG A 89 -14.96 -2.16 -24.98
CA ARG A 89 -14.80 -0.93 -25.78
C ARG A 89 -13.37 -0.73 -26.30
N TYR A 90 -12.38 -1.04 -25.47
CA TYR A 90 -10.98 -0.81 -25.80
C TYR A 90 -10.26 -2.06 -26.31
N HIS A 91 -11.02 -3.14 -26.57
CA HIS A 91 -10.50 -4.45 -27.01
C HIS A 91 -9.28 -4.91 -26.21
N ILE A 92 -9.30 -4.69 -24.89
CA ILE A 92 -8.21 -5.08 -24.00
C ILE A 92 -8.34 -6.58 -23.74
N THR A 93 -7.62 -7.37 -24.53
CA THR A 93 -7.32 -8.78 -24.23
C THR A 93 -6.23 -8.81 -23.17
N GLU A 94 -6.51 -9.44 -22.03
CA GLU A 94 -5.54 -9.60 -20.93
C GLU A 94 -4.24 -10.27 -21.36
#